data_AF-A0AAU3L9E2-F1
#
_entry.id   AF-A0AAU3L9E2-F1
#
_cell.length_a   1.000
_cell.length_b   1.000
_cell.length_c   1.000
_cell.angle_alpha   90.00
_cell.angle_beta   90.00
_cell.angle_gamma   90.00
#
_symmetry.space_group_name_H-M   'P 1'
#
loop_
_entity.id
_entity.type
_entity.pdbx_description
1 polymer ?
#
loop_
_entity_poly.entity_id
_entity_poly.type
_entity_poly.pdbx_seq_one_letter_code
_entity_poly.pdbx_strand_id
1 'polypeptide(L)'
;MSDRFVELSLDKRGVSCTARLLDDKAPVTCAAVWDALPLGGDVYHAKYARNEIYALLPGFAPQEPPLENPTVTPVPGDLCYFTFSETVLGTDAYGYETAADHRGRTTVVDLALFYERNNLLINGDTGWVPGIVWGTVVEGLDRMAAACQDLWRSGALGETLSFRRTG
;
A
#
# COMPACT_ATOMS: atom_id res chain seq x y z
N MET A 1 24.78 -2.82 5.52
CA MET A 1 23.88 -3.92 5.12
C MET A 1 23.66 -3.80 3.62
N SER A 2 23.45 -4.90 2.90
CA SER A 2 23.08 -4.85 1.48
C SER A 2 21.70 -4.22 1.35
N ASP A 3 21.50 -3.36 0.35
CA ASP A 3 20.16 -2.88 0.00
C ASP A 3 19.29 -4.07 -0.41
N ARG A 4 18.03 -4.07 0.05
CA ARG A 4 17.00 -5.05 -0.31
C ARG A 4 15.97 -4.40 -1.22
N PHE A 5 15.49 -5.16 -2.20
CA PHE A 5 14.54 -4.67 -3.18
C PHE A 5 13.33 -5.60 -3.31
N VAL A 6 12.20 -5.00 -3.64
CA VAL A 6 10.94 -5.68 -3.90
C VAL A 6 10.41 -5.26 -5.25
N GLU A 7 9.84 -6.22 -5.97
CA GLU A 7 9.01 -5.96 -7.15
C GLU A 7 7.57 -5.74 -6.71
N LEU A 8 6.96 -4.68 -7.23
CA LEU A 8 5.53 -4.41 -7.13
C LEU A 8 4.91 -4.59 -8.51
N SER A 9 3.77 -5.26 -8.60
CA SER A 9 3.13 -5.56 -9.88
C SER A 9 1.62 -5.38 -9.84
N LEU A 10 1.07 -4.81 -10.91
CA LEU A 10 -0.34 -4.92 -11.29
C LEU A 10 -0.46 -6.10 -12.25
N ASP A 11 -0.84 -7.26 -11.71
CA ASP A 11 -0.64 -8.56 -12.35
C ASP A 11 -1.42 -8.73 -13.66
N LYS A 12 -2.68 -8.27 -13.74
CA LYS A 12 -3.51 -8.34 -14.95
C LYS A 12 -3.05 -7.34 -16.02
N ARG A 13 -2.59 -6.16 -15.61
CA ARG A 13 -1.97 -5.18 -16.52
C ARG A 13 -0.57 -5.56 -16.98
N GLY A 14 0.11 -6.46 -16.27
CA GLY A 14 1.47 -6.88 -16.58
C GLY A 14 2.50 -5.76 -16.42
N VAL A 15 2.27 -4.84 -15.49
CA VAL A 15 3.16 -3.69 -15.23
C VAL A 15 3.77 -3.85 -13.84
N SER A 16 5.10 -3.81 -13.77
CA SER A 16 5.82 -3.87 -12.50
C SER A 16 6.79 -2.70 -12.30
N CYS A 17 7.11 -2.37 -11.05
CA CYS A 17 8.18 -1.44 -10.68
C CYS A 17 9.02 -2.05 -9.54
N THR A 18 10.22 -1.51 -9.32
CA THR A 18 11.12 -2.00 -8.27
C THR A 18 11.28 -0.93 -7.21
N ALA A 19 11.14 -1.32 -5.95
CA ALA A 19 11.34 -0.46 -4.80
C ALA A 19 12.46 -0.96 -3.89
N ARG A 20 13.21 -0.02 -3.33
CA ARG A 20 14.21 -0.27 -2.29
C ARG A 20 13.55 -0.17 -0.92
N LEU A 21 13.86 -1.12 -0.04
CA LEU A 21 13.45 -1.06 1.37
C LEU A 21 14.25 0.02 2.11
N LEU A 22 13.56 0.80 2.94
CA LEU A 22 14.15 1.86 3.76
C LEU A 22 14.58 1.30 5.12
N ASP A 23 15.45 0.31 5.10
CA ASP A 23 15.91 -0.42 6.30
C ASP A 23 16.58 0.48 7.36
N ASP A 24 17.10 1.65 6.96
CA ASP A 24 17.69 2.63 7.86
C ASP A 24 16.66 3.56 8.53
N LYS A 25 15.42 3.62 8.01
CA LYS A 25 14.35 4.51 8.49
C LYS A 25 13.18 3.79 9.13
N ALA A 26 12.80 2.63 8.59
CA ALA A 26 11.68 1.82 9.05
C ALA A 26 12.08 0.34 9.18
N PRO A 27 13.10 0.00 9.99
CA PRO A 27 13.65 -1.34 10.07
C PRO A 27 12.64 -2.41 10.52
N VAL A 28 11.76 -2.08 11.48
CA VAL A 28 10.77 -3.05 11.98
C VAL A 28 9.72 -3.34 10.90
N THR A 29 9.26 -2.29 10.22
CA THR A 29 8.27 -2.40 9.14
C THR A 29 8.86 -3.12 7.94
N CYS A 30 10.09 -2.80 7.55
CA CYS A 30 10.80 -3.48 6.46
C CYS A 30 11.01 -4.96 6.74
N ALA A 31 11.35 -5.34 7.98
CA ALA A 31 11.46 -6.75 8.38
C ALA A 31 10.11 -7.47 8.30
N ALA A 32 9.05 -6.87 8.86
CA ALA A 32 7.69 -7.42 8.85
C ALA A 32 7.19 -7.68 7.42
N VAL A 33 7.35 -6.70 6.52
CA VAL A 33 6.99 -6.87 5.11
C VAL A 33 7.86 -7.95 4.47
N TRP A 34 9.18 -7.84 4.58
CA TRP A 34 10.12 -8.74 3.89
C TRP A 34 9.90 -10.21 4.24
N ASP A 35 9.68 -10.51 5.53
CA ASP A 35 9.51 -11.87 6.03
C ASP A 35 8.17 -12.48 5.61
N ALA A 36 7.17 -11.65 5.34
CA ALA A 36 5.84 -12.08 4.89
C ALA A 36 5.70 -12.19 3.36
N LEU A 37 6.67 -11.70 2.58
CA LEU A 37 6.64 -11.81 1.11
C LEU A 37 6.64 -13.29 0.65
N PRO A 38 5.86 -13.65 -0.39
CA PRO A 38 5.07 -12.76 -1.25
C PRO A 38 3.73 -12.33 -0.63
N LEU A 39 3.34 -11.08 -0.92
CA LEU A 39 2.06 -10.49 -0.49
C LEU A 39 1.26 -10.05 -1.72
N GLY A 40 -0.07 -9.99 -1.60
CA GLY A 40 -0.93 -9.45 -2.64
C GLY A 40 -2.40 -9.58 -2.35
N GLY A 41 -3.21 -8.76 -3.02
CA GLY A 41 -4.66 -8.74 -2.89
C GLY A 41 -5.30 -7.91 -4.00
N ASP A 42 -6.63 -7.85 -4.00
CA ASP A 42 -7.37 -6.96 -4.89
C ASP A 42 -6.87 -5.52 -4.71
N VAL A 43 -6.61 -4.86 -5.83
CA VAL A 43 -6.15 -3.48 -5.82
C VAL A 43 -7.30 -2.50 -5.77
N TYR A 44 -7.11 -1.41 -5.06
CA TYR A 44 -8.03 -0.29 -4.99
C TYR A 44 -7.32 0.99 -5.42
N HIS A 45 -8.08 1.94 -5.94
CA HIS A 45 -7.62 3.32 -6.08
C HIS A 45 -8.21 4.16 -4.96
N ALA A 46 -7.38 4.98 -4.32
CA ALA A 46 -7.82 5.80 -3.21
C ALA A 46 -8.88 6.82 -3.61
N LYS A 47 -9.81 7.08 -2.68
CA LYS A 47 -10.84 8.12 -2.80
C LYS A 47 -10.40 9.46 -2.22
N TYR A 48 -9.62 9.46 -1.13
CA TYR A 48 -9.23 10.69 -0.42
C TYR A 48 -7.73 11.03 -0.58
N ALA A 49 -6.83 10.05 -0.55
CA ALA A 49 -5.38 10.31 -0.56
C ALA A 49 -4.82 10.67 -1.95
N ARG A 50 -5.69 10.83 -2.95
CA ARG A 50 -5.39 11.26 -4.32
C ARG A 50 -4.65 10.19 -5.14
N ASN A 51 -3.33 10.30 -5.33
CA ASN A 51 -2.59 9.49 -6.30
C ASN A 51 -2.05 8.20 -5.65
N GLU A 52 -2.96 7.36 -5.18
CA GLU A 52 -2.66 6.17 -4.40
C GLU A 52 -3.39 4.96 -4.98
N ILE A 53 -2.67 3.85 -5.10
CA ILE A 53 -3.26 2.51 -5.18
C ILE A 53 -2.83 1.69 -3.97
N TYR A 54 -3.65 0.76 -3.53
CA TYR A 54 -3.35 -0.07 -2.36
C TYR A 54 -4.01 -1.44 -2.42
N ALA A 55 -3.52 -2.34 -1.57
CA ALA A 55 -4.14 -3.63 -1.29
C ALA A 55 -4.37 -3.79 0.22
N LEU A 56 -5.54 -4.34 0.59
CA LEU A 56 -5.87 -4.67 1.97
C LEU A 56 -5.57 -6.14 2.26
N LEU A 57 -4.73 -6.39 3.25
CA LEU A 57 -4.22 -7.70 3.63
C LEU A 57 -4.63 -8.05 5.07
N PRO A 58 -4.72 -9.34 5.44
CA PRO A 58 -4.71 -9.71 6.84
C PRO A 58 -3.41 -9.23 7.51
N GLY A 59 -3.46 -8.94 8.81
CA GLY A 59 -2.25 -8.77 9.61
C GLY A 59 -1.31 -9.97 9.45
N PHE A 60 -0.05 -9.71 9.11
CA PHE A 60 0.95 -10.74 8.79
C PHE A 60 2.19 -10.69 9.69
N ALA A 61 2.34 -9.62 10.49
CA ALA A 61 3.40 -9.51 11.46
C ALA A 61 2.98 -10.16 12.80
N PRO A 62 3.89 -10.80 13.55
CA PRO A 62 3.59 -11.28 14.90
C PRO A 62 3.09 -10.17 15.84
N GLN A 63 3.58 -8.95 15.60
CA GLN A 63 3.13 -7.71 16.22
C GLN A 63 3.20 -6.60 15.17
N GLU A 64 2.18 -5.75 15.13
CA GLU A 64 2.16 -4.60 14.20
C GLU A 64 3.33 -3.64 14.48
N PRO A 65 4.02 -3.15 13.43
CA PRO A 65 5.10 -2.19 13.60
C PRO A 65 4.64 -0.91 14.31
N PRO A 66 5.52 -0.26 15.11
CA PRO A 66 5.23 1.08 15.58
C PRO A 66 5.22 2.06 14.40
N LEU A 67 4.69 3.28 14.60
CA LEU A 67 4.67 4.34 13.58
C LEU A 67 6.10 4.84 13.26
N GLU A 68 6.85 4.06 12.48
CA GLU A 68 8.17 4.41 11.94
C GLU A 68 8.03 5.35 10.74
N ASN A 69 9.04 6.20 10.53
CA ASN A 69 9.17 7.05 9.34
C ASN A 69 7.84 7.63 8.78
N PRO A 70 7.01 8.32 9.62
CA PRO A 70 5.66 8.64 9.23
C PRO A 70 5.58 9.78 8.22
N THR A 71 4.56 9.72 7.38
CA THR A 71 4.15 10.85 6.53
C THR A 71 2.63 11.03 6.55
N VAL A 72 2.19 12.28 6.40
CA VAL A 72 0.81 12.62 5.99
C VAL A 72 0.79 13.32 4.63
N THR A 73 1.95 13.46 4.00
CA THR A 73 2.18 14.12 2.71
C THR A 73 3.08 13.23 1.83
N PRO A 74 2.62 12.01 1.49
CA PRO A 74 3.43 11.07 0.73
C PRO A 74 3.76 11.61 -0.67
N VAL A 75 4.94 11.25 -1.17
CA VAL A 75 5.51 11.73 -2.44
C VAL A 75 5.56 10.62 -3.50
N PRO A 76 5.80 10.94 -4.79
CA PRO A 76 5.89 9.91 -5.82
C PRO A 76 6.96 8.86 -5.50
N GLY A 77 6.56 7.60 -5.54
CA GLY A 77 7.40 6.44 -5.26
C GLY A 77 7.32 5.95 -3.82
N ASP A 78 6.63 6.63 -2.91
CA ASP A 78 6.49 6.15 -1.53
C ASP A 78 5.66 4.86 -1.47
N LEU A 79 6.18 3.88 -0.73
CA LEU A 79 5.42 2.73 -0.26
C LEU A 79 5.05 2.94 1.20
N CYS A 80 3.75 2.96 1.48
CA CYS A 80 3.23 3.17 2.82
C CYS A 80 2.63 1.88 3.40
N TYR A 81 2.74 1.74 4.71
CA TYR A 81 2.10 0.71 5.52
C TYR A 81 1.15 1.39 6.50
N PHE A 82 -0.08 0.89 6.62
CA PHE A 82 -1.03 1.29 7.64
C PHE A 82 -1.62 0.08 8.35
N THR A 83 -1.88 0.23 9.65
CA THR A 83 -2.66 -0.72 10.44
C THR A 83 -4.02 -0.12 10.74
N PHE A 84 -5.09 -0.79 10.34
CA PHE A 84 -6.46 -0.43 10.70
C PHE A 84 -7.15 -1.53 11.50
N SER A 85 -8.05 -1.13 12.41
CA SER A 85 -9.03 -2.06 12.98
C SER A 85 -10.20 -2.24 12.01
N GLU A 86 -10.91 -3.37 12.13
CA GLU A 86 -12.10 -3.66 11.32
C GLU A 86 -13.12 -2.50 11.31
N THR A 87 -13.32 -1.90 12.47
CA THR A 87 -14.29 -0.83 12.68
C THR A 87 -14.01 0.44 11.88
N VAL A 88 -12.73 0.70 11.56
CA VAL A 88 -12.34 1.89 10.79
C VAL A 88 -12.64 1.71 9.30
N LEU A 89 -12.43 0.50 8.76
CA LEU A 89 -12.66 0.21 7.34
C LEU A 89 -14.09 -0.23 7.03
N GLY A 90 -14.85 -0.68 8.04
CA GLY A 90 -16.21 -1.20 7.89
C GLY A 90 -17.32 -0.15 7.77
N THR A 91 -16.99 1.14 7.61
CA THR A 91 -17.99 2.20 7.50
C THR A 91 -18.56 2.33 6.08
N ASP A 92 -19.81 2.80 5.97
CA ASP A 92 -20.44 3.06 4.65
C ASP A 92 -19.64 4.07 3.80
N ALA A 93 -18.82 4.92 4.43
CA ALA A 93 -17.98 5.91 3.74
C ALA A 93 -16.89 5.24 2.87
N TYR A 94 -16.33 4.12 3.31
CA TYR A 94 -15.39 3.34 2.48
C TYR A 94 -16.12 2.65 1.32
N GLY A 95 -17.33 2.14 1.57
CA GLY A 95 -18.19 1.57 0.54
C GLY A 95 -17.67 0.27 -0.07
N TYR A 96 -16.89 -0.50 0.69
CA TYR A 96 -16.56 -1.88 0.31
C TYR A 96 -17.83 -2.72 0.24
N GLU A 97 -17.95 -3.60 -0.76
CA GLU A 97 -19.11 -4.49 -0.89
C GLU A 97 -19.29 -5.34 0.38
N THR A 98 -20.54 -5.71 0.66
CA THR A 98 -20.90 -6.54 1.84
C THR A 98 -20.17 -7.89 1.91
N ALA A 99 -19.53 -8.31 0.81
CA ALA A 99 -18.76 -9.54 0.66
C ALA A 99 -17.22 -9.36 0.63
N ALA A 100 -16.68 -8.18 0.93
CA ALA A 100 -15.24 -7.98 0.90
C ALA A 100 -14.51 -8.82 1.98
N ASP A 101 -13.43 -9.50 1.58
CA ASP A 101 -12.69 -10.52 2.36
C ASP A 101 -12.15 -10.04 3.72
N HIS A 102 -12.20 -8.75 4.03
CA HIS A 102 -11.68 -8.16 5.27
C HIS A 102 -12.68 -8.14 6.44
N ARG A 103 -13.97 -8.44 6.23
CA ARG A 103 -14.96 -8.51 7.33
C ARG A 103 -14.69 -9.69 8.27
N GLY A 104 -14.70 -9.45 9.58
CA GLY A 104 -14.42 -10.42 10.65
C GLY A 104 -12.95 -10.50 11.11
N ARG A 105 -12.07 -9.58 10.66
CA ARG A 105 -10.64 -9.58 10.97
C ARG A 105 -10.30 -8.51 12.01
N THR A 106 -9.62 -8.89 13.10
CA THR A 106 -9.23 -7.95 14.17
C THR A 106 -8.29 -6.82 13.70
N THR A 107 -7.45 -7.12 12.70
CA THR A 107 -6.47 -6.19 12.12
C THR A 107 -6.42 -6.34 10.61
N VAL A 108 -6.42 -5.21 9.90
CA VAL A 108 -6.23 -5.13 8.46
C VAL A 108 -5.00 -4.26 8.18
N VAL A 109 -4.14 -4.73 7.29
CA VAL A 109 -2.96 -3.99 6.83
C VAL A 109 -3.24 -3.43 5.44
N ASP A 110 -2.99 -2.14 5.27
CA ASP A 110 -3.02 -1.47 3.98
C ASP A 110 -1.57 -1.27 3.51
N LEU A 111 -1.24 -1.86 2.35
CA LEU A 111 0.01 -1.60 1.65
C LEU A 111 -0.28 -0.74 0.41
N ALA A 112 0.21 0.50 0.46
CA ALA A 112 -0.08 1.52 -0.52
C ALA A 112 1.16 1.93 -1.33
N LEU A 113 0.93 2.30 -2.59
CA LEU A 113 1.90 2.98 -3.47
C LEU A 113 1.35 4.35 -3.85
N PHE A 114 2.14 5.40 -3.60
CA PHE A 114 1.89 6.74 -4.09
C PHE A 114 2.61 6.98 -5.41
N TYR A 115 1.88 7.19 -6.49
CA TYR A 115 2.45 7.24 -7.84
C TYR A 115 2.63 8.66 -8.40
N GLU A 116 2.10 9.68 -7.73
CA GLU A 116 2.22 11.10 -8.12
C GLU A 116 2.10 12.02 -6.89
N ARG A 117 2.31 13.33 -7.02
CA ARG A 117 2.48 14.32 -5.93
C ARG A 117 1.19 14.99 -5.44
N ASN A 118 1.35 15.85 -4.44
CA ASN A 118 0.31 16.71 -3.86
C ASN A 118 -0.83 15.90 -3.20
N ASN A 119 -0.44 14.84 -2.49
CA ASN A 119 -1.31 13.96 -1.72
C ASN A 119 -1.45 14.47 -0.29
N LEU A 120 -2.59 14.19 0.33
CA LEU A 120 -2.82 14.40 1.75
C LEU A 120 -3.48 13.16 2.33
N LEU A 121 -2.84 12.55 3.33
CA LEU A 121 -3.43 11.46 4.09
C LEU A 121 -4.35 12.03 5.17
N ILE A 122 -5.51 12.51 4.72
CA ILE A 122 -6.56 13.08 5.56
C ILE A 122 -7.93 12.62 5.07
N ASN A 123 -8.78 12.20 5.99
CA ASN A 123 -10.16 11.82 5.68
C ASN A 123 -11.15 12.48 6.66
N GLY A 124 -12.44 12.36 6.34
CA GLY A 124 -13.52 12.89 7.17
C GLY A 124 -13.86 12.03 8.40
N ASP A 125 -13.27 10.83 8.52
CA ASP A 125 -13.59 9.89 9.59
C ASP A 125 -12.76 10.17 10.85
N THR A 126 -11.44 10.35 10.67
CA THR A 126 -10.48 10.48 11.77
C THR A 126 -9.53 11.66 11.64
N GLY A 127 -9.59 12.41 10.53
CA GLY A 127 -8.65 13.49 10.23
C GLY A 127 -7.37 12.94 9.62
N TRP A 128 -6.21 13.29 10.20
CA TRP A 128 -4.91 12.84 9.68
C TRP A 128 -4.72 11.33 9.88
N VAL A 129 -4.26 10.65 8.84
CA VAL A 129 -3.99 9.19 8.83
C VAL A 129 -2.52 8.95 8.49
N PRO A 130 -1.59 9.05 9.46
CA PRO A 130 -0.17 8.87 9.18
C PRO A 130 0.15 7.44 8.69
N GLY A 131 0.88 7.35 7.57
CA GLY A 131 1.40 6.09 7.04
C GLY A 131 2.90 5.94 7.28
N ILE A 132 3.37 4.70 7.47
CA ILE A 132 4.79 4.38 7.61
C ILE A 132 5.41 4.26 6.22
N VAL A 133 6.33 5.14 5.85
CA VAL A 133 7.06 4.99 4.58
C VAL A 133 8.17 3.95 4.75
N TRP A 134 7.97 2.77 4.19
CA TRP A 134 8.89 1.63 4.35
C TRP A 134 9.70 1.32 3.09
N GLY A 135 9.29 1.85 1.94
CA GLY A 135 9.97 1.62 0.67
C GLY A 135 9.89 2.84 -0.24
N THR A 136 10.80 2.88 -1.22
CA THR A 136 10.79 3.90 -2.29
C THR A 136 11.02 3.25 -3.64
N VAL A 137 10.17 3.53 -4.62
CA VAL A 137 10.33 3.05 -6.01
C VAL A 137 11.58 3.68 -6.61
N VAL A 138 12.50 2.82 -7.07
CA VAL A 138 13.78 3.22 -7.69
C VAL A 138 13.81 2.97 -9.19
N GLU A 139 12.92 2.12 -9.72
CA GLU A 139 12.82 1.82 -11.14
C GLU A 139 11.36 1.63 -11.56
N GLY A 140 10.95 2.24 -12.69
CA GLY A 140 9.65 1.98 -13.30
C GLY A 140 8.46 2.73 -12.71
N LEU A 141 8.70 3.83 -11.97
CA LEU A 141 7.62 4.64 -11.42
C LEU A 141 6.74 5.26 -12.51
N ASP A 142 7.32 5.67 -13.64
CA ASP A 142 6.62 6.26 -14.78
C ASP A 142 5.61 5.30 -15.43
N ARG A 143 6.02 4.07 -15.72
CA ARG A 143 5.13 3.03 -16.27
C ARG A 143 4.08 2.59 -15.25
N MET A 144 4.44 2.50 -13.97
CA MET A 144 3.49 2.19 -12.90
C MET A 144 2.46 3.30 -12.72
N ALA A 145 2.88 4.57 -12.75
CA ALA A 145 1.97 5.71 -12.68
C ALA A 145 0.99 5.74 -13.86
N ALA A 146 1.45 5.44 -15.08
CA ALA A 146 0.56 5.30 -16.23
C ALA A 146 -0.48 4.18 -16.04
N ALA A 147 -0.06 3.04 -15.48
CA ALA A 147 -0.97 1.93 -15.17
C ALA A 147 -1.96 2.27 -14.04
N CYS A 148 -1.53 3.03 -13.02
CA CYS A 148 -2.41 3.52 -11.96
C CYS A 148 -3.46 4.51 -12.49
N GLN A 149 -3.07 5.38 -13.43
CA GLN A 149 -3.99 6.30 -14.11
C GLN A 149 -5.00 5.57 -14.99
N ASP A 150 -4.58 4.51 -15.68
CA ASP A 150 -5.51 3.62 -16.38
C ASP A 150 -6.47 2.95 -15.37
N LEU A 151 -5.95 2.36 -14.29
CA LEU A 151 -6.75 1.73 -13.23
C LEU A 151 -7.81 2.66 -12.64
N TRP A 152 -7.47 3.92 -12.40
CA TRP A 152 -8.44 4.94 -11.97
C TRP A 152 -9.58 5.13 -12.99
N ARG A 153 -9.27 5.14 -14.29
CA ARG A 153 -10.25 5.41 -15.36
C ARG A 153 -11.05 4.20 -15.80
N SER A 154 -10.40 3.05 -15.93
CA SER A 154 -10.95 1.81 -16.49
C SER A 154 -11.38 0.81 -15.42
N GLY A 155 -11.00 1.04 -14.16
CA GLY A 155 -11.41 0.25 -13.01
C GLY A 155 -10.39 -0.81 -12.59
N ALA A 156 -10.61 -1.34 -11.39
CA ALA A 156 -9.73 -2.28 -10.70
C ALA A 156 -10.27 -3.72 -10.65
N LEU A 157 -11.43 -4.01 -11.25
CA LEU A 157 -12.07 -5.32 -11.11
C LEU A 157 -11.20 -6.45 -11.71
N GLY A 158 -10.89 -7.44 -10.87
CA GLY A 158 -10.03 -8.57 -11.19
C GLY A 158 -8.56 -8.21 -11.41
N GLU A 159 -8.13 -7.03 -10.94
CA GLU A 159 -6.72 -6.64 -10.89
C GLU A 159 -6.15 -6.93 -9.50
N THR A 160 -4.88 -7.32 -9.45
CA THR A 160 -4.18 -7.67 -8.21
C THR A 160 -2.92 -6.85 -8.09
N LEU A 161 -2.75 -6.18 -6.94
CA LEU A 161 -1.48 -5.56 -6.56
C LEU A 161 -0.69 -6.58 -5.76
N SER A 162 0.51 -6.92 -6.23
CA SER A 162 1.37 -7.93 -5.63
C SER A 162 2.77 -7.39 -5.32
N PHE A 163 3.40 -7.97 -4.30
CA PHE A 163 4.72 -7.62 -3.79
C PHE A 163 5.57 -8.89 -3.70
N ARG A 164 6.75 -8.90 -4.30
CA ARG A 164 7.66 -10.06 -4.35
C ARG A 164 9.10 -9.63 -4.10
N ARG A 165 9.92 -10.50 -3.49
CA ARG A 165 11.37 -10.26 -3.40
C ARG A 165 11.96 -10.28 -4.82
N THR A 166 12.84 -9.35 -5.14
CA THR A 166 13.63 -9.43 -6.37
C THR A 166 14.65 -10.56 -6.23
N GLY A 167 14.78 -11.43 -7.23
CA GLY A 167 15.78 -12.49 -7.28
C GLY A 167 17.20 -11.98 -7.50
#